data_AF-A0A352D593-F1
#
_entry.id   AF-A0A352D593-F1
#
_cell.length_a   1.000
_cell.length_b   1.000
_cell.length_c   1.000
_cell.angle_alpha   90.00
_cell.angle_beta   90.00
_cell.angle_gamma   90.00
#
_symmetry.space_group_name_H-M   'P 1'
#
loop_
_entity.id
_entity.type
_entity.pdbx_description
1 polymer ?
#
loop_
_entity_poly.entity_id
_entity_poly.type
_entity_poly.pdbx_seq_one_letter_code
_entity_poly.pdbx_strand_id
1 'polypeptide(L)'
;MAFHRLANEFGFKHTEIAKKVGKSREYVSNTIRILSLPQDVIDSLRERKITEGHTRPILMLAEKPEEQLTLFKEILYKQLTVREAEALSRRMAQERVRNKEYLVDPRILEIEGALAEKLGTRVHIEKRGEKGGKITIDFFSDEDLRALLTPLLAEGAQAAVEAVAAVGEGPALMVEENSDAQTIAEDDSDDLYAVSNFSL
;
A
#
# COMPACT_ATOMS: atom_id res chain seq x y z
N MET A 1 23.91 23.04 -5.96
CA MET A 1 25.26 22.47 -5.69
C MET A 1 25.93 23.08 -4.45
N ALA A 2 25.97 24.41 -4.26
CA ALA A 2 26.63 25.02 -3.09
C ALA A 2 26.06 24.60 -1.72
N PHE A 3 24.73 24.50 -1.59
CA PHE A 3 24.08 24.08 -0.33
C PHE A 3 24.42 22.66 0.10
N HIS A 4 24.52 21.73 -0.85
CA HIS A 4 24.85 20.32 -0.58
C HIS A 4 26.28 20.19 -0.02
N ARG A 5 27.24 20.94 -0.56
CA ARG A 5 28.62 20.96 -0.03
C ARG A 5 28.69 21.56 1.37
N LEU A 6 28.01 22.69 1.61
CA LEU A 6 27.97 23.32 2.94
C LEU A 6 27.41 22.41 4.03
N ALA A 7 26.40 21.59 3.70
CA ALA A 7 25.81 20.65 4.63
C ALA A 7 26.70 19.39 4.83
N ASN A 8 27.18 18.78 3.75
CA ASN A 8 27.84 17.47 3.81
C ASN A 8 29.37 17.54 3.99
N GLU A 9 30.05 18.53 3.42
CA GLU A 9 31.52 18.67 3.51
C GLU A 9 31.93 19.53 4.71
N PHE A 10 31.15 20.56 5.05
CA PHE A 10 31.47 21.48 6.14
C PHE A 10 30.68 21.23 7.43
N GLY A 11 29.75 20.25 7.42
CA GLY A 11 28.98 19.83 8.59
C GLY A 11 28.06 20.91 9.18
N PHE A 12 27.75 21.97 8.43
CA PHE A 12 26.89 23.04 8.94
C PHE A 12 25.45 22.55 9.12
N LYS A 13 24.82 22.95 10.22
CA LYS A 13 23.39 22.68 10.42
C LYS A 13 22.58 23.48 9.42
N HIS A 14 21.44 22.93 8.97
CA HIS A 14 20.55 23.62 8.02
C HIS A 14 20.14 25.03 8.50
N THR A 15 20.02 25.24 9.82
CA THR A 15 19.75 26.54 10.44
C THR A 15 20.88 27.56 10.27
N GLU A 16 22.14 27.10 10.30
CA GLU A 16 23.32 27.96 10.15
C GLU A 16 23.51 28.36 8.68
N ILE A 17 23.27 27.41 7.77
CA ILE A 17 23.25 27.68 6.33
C ILE A 17 22.15 28.69 5.99
N ALA A 18 20.94 28.50 6.54
CA ALA A 18 19.81 29.42 6.35
C ALA A 18 20.14 30.86 6.80
N LYS A 19 20.75 31.00 7.99
CA LYS A 19 21.21 32.30 8.50
C LYS A 19 22.28 32.95 7.61
N LYS A 20 23.26 32.18 7.14
CA LYS A 20 24.35 32.69 6.28
C LYS A 20 23.86 33.13 4.90
N VAL A 21 22.84 32.47 4.36
CA VAL A 21 22.35 32.72 2.98
C VAL A 21 21.11 33.61 2.97
N GLY A 22 20.61 34.03 4.14
CA GLY A 22 19.44 34.91 4.27
C GLY A 22 18.14 34.26 3.76
N LYS A 23 18.01 32.94 3.91
CA LYS A 23 16.83 32.16 3.48
C LYS A 23 16.23 31.41 4.67
N SER A 24 15.01 30.92 4.52
CA SER A 24 14.39 30.09 5.55
C SER A 24 15.07 28.72 5.66
N ARG A 25 14.98 28.10 6.85
CA ARG A 25 15.49 26.75 7.08
C ARG A 25 14.82 25.74 6.15
N GLU A 26 13.53 25.94 5.90
CA GLU A 26 12.68 25.10 5.05
C GLU A 26 13.16 25.18 3.59
N TYR A 27 13.48 26.37 3.09
CA TYR A 27 14.03 26.57 1.75
C TYR A 27 15.35 25.82 1.57
N VAL A 28 16.25 25.94 2.54
CA VAL A 28 17.55 25.24 2.51
C VAL A 28 17.34 23.72 2.54
N SER A 29 16.47 23.23 3.42
CA SER A 29 16.15 21.80 3.53
C SER A 29 15.57 21.23 2.24
N ASN A 30 14.60 21.91 1.62
CA ASN A 30 14.01 21.49 0.34
C ASN A 30 15.06 21.51 -0.78
N THR A 31 15.90 22.54 -0.83
CA THR A 31 16.96 22.62 -1.84
C THR A 31 17.96 21.47 -1.69
N ILE A 32 18.36 21.13 -0.46
CA ILE A 32 19.27 20.01 -0.19
C ILE A 32 18.63 18.68 -0.61
N ARG A 33 17.34 18.48 -0.31
CA ARG A 33 16.59 17.27 -0.73
C ARG A 33 16.52 17.15 -2.26
N ILE A 34 16.26 18.24 -2.97
CA ILE A 34 16.25 18.20 -4.44
C ILE A 34 17.66 17.87 -4.98
N LEU A 35 18.70 18.41 -4.34
CA LEU A 35 20.09 18.15 -4.72
C LEU A 35 20.57 16.73 -4.36
N SER A 36 19.83 15.97 -3.54
CA SER A 36 20.14 14.56 -3.27
C SER A 36 19.50 13.59 -4.25
N LEU A 37 18.74 14.09 -5.24
CA LEU A 37 18.15 13.26 -6.29
C LEU A 37 19.20 12.80 -7.32
N PRO A 38 18.90 11.73 -8.08
CA PRO A 38 19.73 11.30 -9.20
C PRO A 38 19.96 12.42 -10.21
N GLN A 39 21.13 12.41 -10.85
CA GLN A 39 21.54 13.47 -11.78
C GLN A 39 20.54 13.66 -12.93
N ASP A 40 19.98 12.56 -13.46
CA ASP A 40 18.97 12.58 -14.53
C ASP A 40 17.73 13.42 -14.17
N VAL A 41 17.31 13.37 -12.89
CA VAL A 41 16.15 14.13 -12.39
C VAL A 41 16.51 15.61 -12.26
N ILE A 42 17.71 15.91 -11.76
CA ILE A 42 18.21 17.28 -11.63
C ILE A 42 18.35 17.93 -13.01
N ASP A 43 18.84 17.19 -14.00
CA ASP A 43 19.00 17.68 -15.37
C ASP A 43 17.64 17.94 -16.03
N SER A 44 16.66 17.04 -15.83
CA SER A 44 15.29 17.25 -16.32
C SER A 44 14.57 18.43 -15.65
N LEU A 45 14.87 18.72 -14.38
CA LEU A 45 14.40 19.91 -13.70
C LEU A 45 15.03 21.18 -14.30
N ARG A 46 16.32 21.14 -14.64
CA ARG A 46 17.03 22.24 -15.31
C ARG A 46 16.48 22.50 -16.72
N GLU A 47 16.16 21.43 -17.44
CA GLU A 47 15.53 21.48 -18.76
C GLU A 47 14.04 21.85 -18.71
N ARG A 48 13.47 22.06 -17.52
CA ARG A 48 12.03 22.34 -17.29
C ARG A 48 11.08 21.27 -17.82
N LYS A 49 11.55 20.04 -18.01
CA LYS A 49 10.71 18.88 -18.35
C LYS A 49 9.83 18.44 -17.18
N ILE A 50 10.31 18.67 -15.97
CA ILE A 50 9.58 18.45 -14.72
C ILE A 50 9.63 19.71 -13.87
N THR A 51 8.69 19.85 -12.95
CA THR A 51 8.64 20.96 -11.99
C THR A 51 9.13 20.53 -10.61
N GLU A 52 9.43 21.48 -9.72
CA GLU A 52 9.83 21.18 -8.33
C GLU A 52 8.81 20.30 -7.61
N GLY A 53 7.52 20.41 -7.93
CA GLY A 53 6.46 19.56 -7.35
C GLY A 53 6.66 18.06 -7.61
N HIS A 54 7.23 17.70 -8.76
CA HIS A 54 7.49 16.30 -9.13
C HIS A 54 8.66 15.69 -8.35
N THR A 55 9.54 16.52 -7.77
CA THR A 55 10.69 16.04 -7.02
C THR A 55 10.30 15.31 -5.74
N ARG A 56 9.20 15.72 -5.09
CA ARG A 56 8.71 15.13 -3.83
C ARG A 56 8.24 13.67 -3.99
N PRO A 57 7.38 13.32 -4.98
CA PRO A 57 7.07 11.92 -5.29
C PRO A 57 8.30 11.05 -5.56
N ILE A 58 9.27 11.58 -6.29
CA ILE A 58 10.50 10.86 -6.65
C ILE A 58 11.38 10.65 -5.42
N LEU A 59 11.50 11.64 -4.53
CA LEU A 59 12.19 11.54 -3.25
C LEU A 59 11.55 10.52 -2.31
N MET A 60 10.24 10.31 -2.39
CA MET A 60 9.54 9.30 -1.58
C MET A 60 10.06 7.88 -1.84
N LEU A 61 10.61 7.63 -3.03
CA LEU A 61 11.20 6.36 -3.44
C LEU A 61 12.73 6.34 -3.33
N ALA A 62 13.36 7.28 -2.59
CA ALA A 62 14.82 7.38 -2.51
C ALA A 62 15.53 6.12 -1.96
N GLU A 63 14.85 5.32 -1.15
CA GLU A 63 15.38 4.03 -0.66
C GLU A 63 15.40 2.93 -1.74
N LYS A 64 14.82 3.20 -2.92
CA LYS A 64 14.64 2.24 -4.01
C LYS A 64 14.98 2.87 -5.36
N PRO A 65 16.26 2.83 -5.77
CA PRO A 65 16.72 3.53 -6.97
C PRO A 65 16.03 3.07 -8.26
N GLU A 66 15.69 1.78 -8.40
CA GLU A 66 15.00 1.27 -9.59
C GLU A 66 13.57 1.78 -9.73
N GLU A 67 12.79 1.77 -8.64
CA GLU A 67 11.42 2.29 -8.60
C GLU A 67 11.42 3.82 -8.80
N GLN A 68 12.38 4.51 -8.18
CA GLN A 68 12.57 5.95 -8.35
C GLN A 68 12.81 6.32 -9.81
N LEU A 69 13.69 5.57 -10.50
CA LEU A 69 14.02 5.82 -11.91
C LEU A 69 12.84 5.43 -12.83
N THR A 70 12.09 4.39 -12.49
CA THR A 70 10.87 3.99 -13.20
C THR A 70 9.79 5.06 -13.10
N LEU A 71 9.52 5.57 -11.89
CA LEU A 71 8.58 6.66 -11.68
C LEU A 71 8.99 7.91 -12.47
N PHE A 72 10.28 8.26 -12.45
CA PHE A 72 10.79 9.39 -13.21
C PHE A 72 10.58 9.24 -14.73
N LYS A 73 10.88 8.05 -15.29
CA LYS A 73 10.61 7.75 -16.71
C LYS A 73 9.13 7.84 -17.05
N GLU A 74 8.27 7.34 -16.17
CA GLU A 74 6.81 7.40 -16.33
C GLU A 74 6.30 8.85 -16.31
N ILE A 75 6.81 9.69 -15.41
CA ILE A 75 6.49 11.12 -15.37
C ILE A 75 6.85 11.79 -16.70
N LEU A 76 8.04 11.51 -17.25
CA LEU A 76 8.47 12.08 -18.52
C LEU A 76 7.67 11.56 -19.71
N TYR A 77 7.40 10.25 -19.76
CA TYR A 77 6.74 9.60 -20.90
C TYR A 77 5.25 9.93 -20.96
N LYS A 78 4.56 9.86 -19.82
CA LYS A 78 3.11 10.10 -19.71
C LYS A 78 2.76 11.55 -19.37
N GLN A 79 3.75 12.43 -19.19
CA GLN A 79 3.57 13.82 -18.77
C GLN A 79 2.63 13.95 -17.56
N LEU A 80 2.87 13.09 -16.56
CA LEU A 80 2.02 13.02 -15.38
C LEU A 80 1.99 14.37 -14.65
N THR A 81 0.82 14.73 -14.14
CA THR A 81 0.69 15.84 -13.20
C THR A 81 1.31 15.49 -11.85
N VAL A 82 1.63 16.50 -11.04
CA VAL A 82 2.20 16.32 -9.70
C VAL A 82 1.32 15.41 -8.83
N ARG A 83 -0.01 15.54 -8.94
CA ARG A 83 -0.95 14.71 -8.17
C ARG A 83 -0.93 13.25 -8.62
N GLU A 84 -0.84 13.01 -9.92
CA GLU A 84 -0.74 11.65 -10.46
C GLU A 84 0.59 11.00 -10.11
N ALA A 85 1.68 11.76 -10.18
CA ALA A 85 3.00 11.30 -9.75
C ALA A 85 3.01 10.91 -8.27
N GLU A 86 2.37 11.70 -7.39
CA GLU A 86 2.19 11.34 -5.98
C GLU A 86 1.35 10.08 -5.78
N ALA A 87 0.24 9.95 -6.51
CA ALA A 87 -0.60 8.76 -6.42
C ALA A 87 0.13 7.50 -6.88
N LEU A 88 0.94 7.61 -7.93
CA LEU A 88 1.77 6.52 -8.44
C LEU A 88 2.89 6.17 -7.45
N SER A 89 3.60 7.16 -6.90
CA SER A 89 4.66 6.92 -5.91
C SER A 89 4.12 6.25 -4.65
N ARG A 90 2.92 6.65 -4.17
CA ARG A 90 2.24 5.99 -3.04
C ARG A 90 1.88 4.54 -3.34
N ARG A 91 1.37 4.25 -4.54
CA ARG A 91 1.06 2.87 -4.96
C ARG A 91 2.32 2.01 -5.01
N MET A 92 3.39 2.47 -5.64
CA MET A 92 4.67 1.74 -5.71
C MET A 92 5.28 1.50 -4.32
N ALA A 93 5.15 2.48 -3.41
CA ALA A 93 5.57 2.31 -2.03
C ALA A 93 4.73 1.25 -1.28
N GLN A 94 3.40 1.28 -1.43
CA GLN A 94 2.46 0.39 -0.72
C GLN A 94 2.44 -1.04 -1.26
N GLU A 95 2.54 -1.21 -2.59
CA GLU A 95 2.52 -2.53 -3.24
C GLU A 95 3.65 -3.42 -2.74
N ARG A 96 4.78 -2.84 -2.33
CA ARG A 96 5.84 -3.56 -1.62
C ARG A 96 5.73 -3.63 -0.11
N VAL A 97 4.92 -2.86 0.59
CA VAL A 97 4.65 -3.22 2.01
C VAL A 97 3.98 -4.59 2.03
N ARG A 98 3.05 -4.83 1.10
CA ARG A 98 2.51 -6.16 0.81
C ARG A 98 3.58 -7.13 0.31
N ASN A 99 4.33 -6.80 -0.76
CA ASN A 99 5.32 -7.75 -1.32
C ASN A 99 6.58 -7.99 -0.48
N LYS A 100 6.89 -7.15 0.52
CA LYS A 100 8.06 -7.29 1.40
C LYS A 100 7.72 -8.05 2.69
N GLU A 101 6.44 -8.09 3.10
CA GLU A 101 5.95 -9.15 4.00
C GLU A 101 6.10 -10.54 3.35
N TYR A 102 6.17 -10.61 2.02
CA TYR A 102 6.53 -11.80 1.24
C TYR A 102 8.00 -11.90 0.88
N LEU A 103 8.91 -11.57 1.80
CA LEU A 103 10.21 -12.25 1.78
C LEU A 103 9.96 -13.69 2.27
N VAL A 104 9.37 -14.49 1.37
CA VAL A 104 8.99 -15.87 1.61
C VAL A 104 10.26 -16.65 1.92
N ASP A 105 10.37 -17.06 3.18
CA ASP A 105 11.39 -17.95 3.70
C ASP A 105 11.50 -19.17 2.76
N PRO A 106 12.69 -19.58 2.27
CA PRO A 106 12.84 -20.65 1.28
C PRO A 106 12.12 -21.95 1.67
N ARG A 107 12.04 -22.23 2.97
CA ARG A 107 11.31 -23.36 3.53
C ARG A 107 9.79 -23.27 3.33
N ILE A 108 9.22 -22.07 3.34
CA ILE A 108 7.78 -21.86 3.06
C ILE A 108 7.51 -22.14 1.58
N LEU A 109 8.39 -21.71 0.69
CA LEU A 109 8.23 -21.93 -0.75
C LEU A 109 8.24 -23.43 -1.11
N GLU A 110 9.10 -24.22 -0.45
CA GLU A 110 9.11 -25.68 -0.58
C GLU A 110 7.80 -26.32 -0.08
N ILE A 111 7.26 -25.81 1.03
CA ILE A 111 5.98 -26.29 1.60
C ILE A 111 4.82 -25.88 0.69
N GLU A 112 4.81 -24.66 0.15
CA GLU A 112 3.83 -24.20 -0.85
C GLU A 112 3.85 -25.09 -2.09
N GLY A 113 5.04 -25.40 -2.62
CA GLY A 113 5.20 -26.28 -3.78
C GLY A 113 4.67 -27.69 -3.51
N ALA A 114 5.05 -28.29 -2.38
CA ALA A 114 4.59 -29.63 -2.00
C ALA A 114 3.07 -29.70 -1.76
N LEU A 115 2.48 -28.64 -1.20
CA LEU A 115 1.03 -28.53 -1.01
C LEU A 115 0.32 -28.31 -2.36
N ALA A 116 0.87 -27.47 -3.24
CA ALA A 116 0.32 -27.24 -4.57
C ALA A 116 0.34 -28.51 -5.43
N GLU A 117 1.42 -29.30 -5.38
CA GLU A 117 1.52 -30.59 -6.09
C GLU A 117 0.51 -31.62 -5.56
N LYS A 118 0.31 -31.69 -4.24
CA LYS A 118 -0.64 -32.65 -3.65
C LYS A 118 -2.10 -32.26 -3.82
N LEU A 119 -2.39 -30.96 -3.76
CA LEU A 119 -3.76 -30.44 -3.79
C LEU A 119 -4.20 -30.03 -5.20
N GLY A 120 -3.30 -30.01 -6.18
CA GLY A 120 -3.59 -29.62 -7.57
C GLY A 120 -4.02 -28.16 -7.73
N THR A 121 -3.90 -27.36 -6.68
CA THR A 121 -4.42 -26.00 -6.57
C THR A 121 -3.32 -25.03 -6.13
N ARG A 122 -3.53 -23.73 -6.36
CA ARG A 122 -2.55 -22.71 -5.97
C ARG A 122 -2.65 -22.48 -4.46
N VAL A 123 -1.54 -22.70 -3.75
CA VAL A 123 -1.43 -22.52 -2.31
C VAL A 123 -0.50 -21.34 -2.02
N HIS A 124 -0.94 -20.45 -1.15
CA HIS A 124 -0.21 -19.26 -0.74
C HIS A 124 -0.14 -19.17 0.79
N ILE A 125 1.06 -19.11 1.35
CA ILE A 125 1.32 -19.11 2.79
C ILE A 125 1.88 -17.75 3.20
N GLU A 126 1.06 -16.95 3.85
CA GLU A 126 1.46 -15.68 4.45
C GLU A 126 1.88 -15.93 5.90
N LYS A 127 3.12 -15.67 6.30
CA LYS A 127 3.48 -15.64 7.73
C LYS A 127 3.15 -14.26 8.31
N ARG A 128 2.27 -14.22 9.34
CA ARG A 128 2.08 -13.02 10.18
C ARG A 128 2.97 -13.14 11.42
N GLY A 129 4.21 -12.64 11.29
CA GLY A 129 5.18 -12.58 12.40
C GLY A 129 5.82 -13.93 12.75
N GLU A 130 6.30 -14.07 13.99
CA GLU A 130 7.15 -15.20 14.43
C GLU A 130 6.36 -16.49 14.78
N LYS A 131 5.05 -16.41 15.04
CA LYS A 131 4.25 -17.54 15.56
C LYS A 131 2.90 -17.78 14.87
N GLY A 132 2.57 -17.02 13.84
CA GLY A 132 1.27 -17.10 13.15
C GLY A 132 1.40 -17.05 11.64
N GLY A 133 0.44 -17.65 10.94
CA GLY A 133 0.38 -17.61 9.48
C GLY A 133 -1.03 -17.83 8.97
N LYS A 134 -1.26 -17.41 7.73
CA LYS A 134 -2.49 -17.62 6.97
C LYS A 134 -2.15 -18.43 5.74
N ILE A 135 -2.84 -19.54 5.54
CA ILE A 135 -2.77 -20.33 4.31
C ILE A 135 -4.02 -19.99 3.50
N THR A 136 -3.82 -19.53 2.26
CA THR A 136 -4.89 -19.29 1.29
C THR A 136 -4.76 -20.33 0.19
N ILE A 137 -5.84 -21.05 -0.09
CA ILE A 137 -5.88 -22.08 -1.13
C ILE A 137 -6.95 -21.67 -2.13
N ASP A 138 -6.58 -21.47 -3.39
CA ASP A 138 -7.50 -21.12 -4.45
C ASP A 138 -8.10 -22.40 -5.05
N PHE A 139 -9.42 -22.56 -5.04
CA PHE A 139 -10.11 -23.68 -5.69
C PHE A 139 -10.87 -23.19 -6.92
N PHE A 140 -10.95 -24.04 -7.96
CA PHE A 140 -11.58 -23.69 -9.23
C PHE A 140 -12.93 -24.38 -9.45
N SER A 141 -13.24 -25.41 -8.66
CA SER A 141 -14.51 -26.14 -8.71
C SER A 141 -14.98 -26.59 -7.33
N ASP A 142 -16.29 -26.86 -7.19
CA ASP A 142 -16.88 -27.39 -5.96
C ASP A 142 -16.37 -28.80 -5.65
N GLU A 143 -15.95 -29.55 -6.68
CA GLU A 143 -15.30 -30.85 -6.54
C GLU A 143 -13.90 -30.69 -5.94
N ASP A 144 -13.12 -29.68 -6.35
CA ASP A 144 -11.82 -29.37 -5.75
C ASP A 144 -11.99 -29.00 -4.27
N LEU A 145 -13.00 -28.19 -3.93
CA LEU A 145 -13.28 -27.84 -2.54
C LEU A 145 -13.57 -29.08 -1.69
N ARG A 146 -14.36 -30.04 -2.19
CA ARG A 146 -14.62 -31.31 -1.50
C ARG A 146 -13.37 -32.18 -1.39
N ALA A 147 -12.55 -32.23 -2.44
CA ALA A 147 -11.28 -32.95 -2.45
C ALA A 147 -10.26 -32.35 -1.46
N LEU A 148 -10.26 -31.03 -1.27
CA LEU A 148 -9.46 -30.32 -0.25
C LEU A 148 -9.97 -30.61 1.16
N LEU A 149 -11.28 -30.62 1.37
CA LEU A 149 -11.91 -30.83 2.68
C LEU A 149 -11.78 -32.27 3.19
N THR A 150 -11.83 -33.26 2.30
CA THR A 150 -11.79 -34.69 2.65
C THR A 150 -10.56 -35.08 3.48
N PRO A 151 -9.31 -34.77 3.09
CA PRO A 151 -8.12 -35.09 3.88
C PRO A 151 -7.98 -34.21 5.12
N LEU A 152 -8.48 -32.97 5.11
CA LEU A 152 -8.42 -32.05 6.27
C LEU A 152 -9.42 -32.43 7.38
N LEU A 153 -10.53 -33.09 7.03
CA LEU A 153 -11.54 -33.57 7.98
C LEU A 153 -11.29 -35.03 8.43
N ALA A 154 -10.31 -35.72 7.83
CA ALA A 154 -10.07 -37.15 8.03
C ALA A 154 -9.52 -37.53 9.42
N GLU A 155 -9.00 -36.59 10.22
CA GLU A 155 -8.57 -36.88 11.61
C GLU A 155 -9.59 -36.50 12.69
N GLY A 156 -10.81 -36.10 12.32
CA GLY A 156 -11.85 -35.91 13.33
C GLY A 156 -12.99 -35.04 12.87
N ALA A 157 -13.86 -35.59 12.03
CA ALA A 157 -15.31 -35.57 12.24
C ALA A 157 -16.00 -35.94 10.92
N GLN A 158 -16.49 -37.17 10.87
CA GLN A 158 -17.54 -37.62 9.96
C GLN A 158 -18.88 -36.85 10.12
N ALA A 159 -18.93 -35.76 10.89
CA ALA A 159 -20.14 -35.00 11.19
C ALA A 159 -20.30 -33.68 10.39
N ALA A 160 -19.25 -33.15 9.74
CA ALA A 160 -19.33 -31.85 9.06
C ALA A 160 -19.72 -31.95 7.57
N VAL A 161 -19.46 -33.10 6.92
CA VAL A 161 -19.70 -33.29 5.48
C VAL A 161 -21.20 -33.42 5.16
N GLU A 162 -22.02 -33.94 6.10
CA GLU A 162 -23.48 -34.03 5.93
C GLU A 162 -24.20 -32.67 6.07
N ALA A 163 -23.63 -31.71 6.82
CA ALA A 163 -24.26 -30.40 7.02
C ALA A 163 -24.19 -29.49 5.77
N VAL A 164 -23.16 -29.65 4.93
CA VAL A 164 -23.01 -28.85 3.70
C VAL A 164 -23.85 -29.42 2.55
N ALA A 165 -24.15 -30.72 2.56
CA ALA A 165 -25.02 -31.34 1.57
C ALA A 165 -26.52 -30.98 1.74
N ALA A 166 -26.92 -30.53 2.93
CA ALA A 166 -28.32 -30.22 3.26
C ALA A 166 -28.77 -28.79 2.91
N VAL A 167 -27.88 -27.91 2.43
CA VAL A 167 -28.22 -26.51 2.06
C VAL A 167 -28.68 -26.41 0.60
N GLY A 168 -28.76 -27.53 -0.12
CA GLY A 168 -29.01 -27.60 -1.55
C GLY A 168 -30.47 -27.72 -1.99
N GLU A 169 -31.48 -27.49 -1.15
CA GLU A 169 -32.88 -27.43 -1.58
C GLU A 169 -33.64 -26.41 -0.72
N GLY A 170 -33.76 -25.18 -1.21
CA GLY A 170 -34.64 -24.19 -0.59
C GLY A 170 -36.11 -24.52 -0.81
N PRO A 171 -37.01 -23.94 0.00
CA PRO A 171 -38.33 -23.59 -0.49
C PRO A 171 -38.52 -22.06 -0.49
N ALA A 172 -38.92 -21.60 -1.67
CA ALA A 172 -40.00 -20.66 -1.96
C ALA A 172 -40.19 -19.39 -1.10
N LEU A 173 -40.27 -18.27 -1.83
CA LEU A 173 -40.88 -17.00 -1.44
C LEU A 173 -42.04 -17.14 -0.43
N MET A 174 -42.00 -16.32 0.63
CA MET A 174 -43.17 -15.63 1.14
C MET A 174 -42.81 -14.17 1.43
N VAL A 175 -43.39 -13.29 0.62
CA VAL A 175 -43.60 -11.89 0.93
C VAL A 175 -44.91 -11.83 1.70
N GLU A 176 -44.91 -11.29 2.92
CA GLU A 176 -46.08 -10.62 3.49
C GLU A 176 -45.65 -9.39 4.32
N GLU A 177 -46.46 -8.36 4.16
CA GLU A 177 -46.27 -6.96 4.53
C GLU A 177 -46.68 -6.62 5.98
N ASN A 178 -46.16 -5.46 6.44
CA ASN A 178 -46.70 -4.54 7.45
C ASN A 178 -46.66 -4.98 8.92
N SER A 179 -46.44 -4.12 9.92
CA SER A 179 -46.28 -2.66 10.02
C SER A 179 -45.72 -2.39 11.40
N ASP A 180 -44.78 -1.46 11.56
CA ASP A 180 -44.88 -0.44 12.59
C ASP A 180 -43.80 0.63 12.41
N ALA A 181 -44.30 1.86 12.34
CA ALA A 181 -43.53 3.09 12.21
C ALA A 181 -42.79 3.41 13.52
N GLN A 182 -41.57 3.96 13.40
CA GLN A 182 -41.23 5.28 13.96
C GLN A 182 -39.79 5.70 13.63
N THR A 183 -39.75 6.71 12.76
CA THR A 183 -38.96 7.95 12.83
C THR A 183 -37.45 7.91 12.95
N ILE A 184 -36.87 8.43 11.88
CA ILE A 184 -35.49 8.84 11.63
C ILE A 184 -35.12 10.01 12.55
N ALA A 185 -33.95 9.96 13.18
CA ALA A 185 -33.22 11.15 13.60
C ALA A 185 -31.86 11.13 12.88
N GLU A 186 -31.75 11.99 11.87
CA GLU A 186 -30.50 12.44 11.28
C GLU A 186 -29.71 13.19 12.36
N ASP A 187 -28.42 12.93 12.46
CA ASP A 187 -27.49 13.92 13.01
C ASP A 187 -26.27 13.98 12.09
N ASP A 188 -26.35 14.94 11.17
CA ASP A 188 -25.29 15.41 10.30
C ASP A 188 -24.18 16.03 11.16
N SER A 189 -23.04 15.35 11.28
CA SER A 189 -21.83 15.97 11.83
C SER A 189 -21.12 16.77 10.74
N ASP A 190 -21.63 17.95 10.43
CA ASP A 190 -20.99 18.93 9.55
C ASP A 190 -20.94 20.29 10.25
N ASP A 191 -19.96 20.48 11.15
CA ASP A 191 -19.72 21.79 11.77
C ASP A 191 -18.26 21.98 12.27
N LEU A 192 -17.29 21.61 11.43
CA LEU A 192 -15.87 21.78 11.74
C LEU A 192 -15.30 23.15 11.33
N TYR A 193 -16.09 24.23 11.32
CA TYR A 193 -15.58 25.60 11.11
C TYR A 193 -16.46 26.68 11.78
N ALA A 194 -16.53 26.69 13.11
CA ALA A 194 -17.05 27.84 13.86
C ALA A 194 -15.92 28.56 14.61
N VAL A 195 -15.28 29.53 13.95
CA VAL A 195 -14.46 30.56 14.60
C VAL A 195 -15.41 31.58 15.23
N SER A 196 -15.75 31.44 16.51
CA SER A 196 -16.37 32.50 17.33
C SER A 196 -16.43 32.08 18.81
N ASN A 197 -15.37 32.38 19.57
CA ASN A 197 -15.42 32.94 20.92
C ASN A 197 -14.05 32.87 21.60
N PHE A 198 -13.25 33.91 21.36
CA PHE A 198 -12.30 34.39 22.37
C PHE A 198 -12.45 35.90 22.46
N SER A 199 -12.99 36.35 23.58
CA SER A 199 -12.98 37.73 24.04
C SER A 199 -12.56 37.71 25.52
N LEU A 200 -11.66 38.66 25.84
CA LEU A 200 -10.99 38.99 27.11
C LEU A 200 -9.79 38.12 27.49
#